data_AF-A0A971NUU4-F1
#
_entry.id   AF-A0A971NUU4-F1
#
_cell.length_a   1.000
_cell.length_b   1.000
_cell.length_c   1.000
_cell.angle_alpha   90.00
_cell.angle_beta   90.00
_cell.angle_gamma   90.00
#
_symmetry.space_group_name_H-M   'P 1'
#
loop_
_entity.id
_entity.type
_entity.pdbx_description
1 polymer ?
#
loop_
_entity_poly.entity_id
_entity_poly.type
_entity_poly.pdbx_seq_one_letter_code
_entity_poly.pdbx_strand_id
1 'polypeptide(L)'
;MIVRRGDIFYADLSPVIGSEQGGLRPVLIIQNDVGNKYSPTVIAAAITSRMGKTRLPTHIDIYAEKAGLAKDSVILLEQIRTLDKRRLKEKIGHLDDAIMNEVNAAIAISFGLEGIPATAAETYETAPAAAAAVTQPENPAAPARVLGTATEAAAAVTEPVGGEGEPGSVIA
;
A
#
# COMPACT_ATOMS: atom_id res chain seq x y z
N MET A 1 -12.84 0.29 13.06
CA MET A 1 -13.39 -0.39 11.86
C MET A 1 -13.29 -1.89 12.09
N ILE A 2 -14.40 -2.63 11.89
CA ILE A 2 -14.37 -4.09 11.83
C ILE A 2 -14.02 -4.46 10.39
N VAL A 3 -13.04 -5.35 10.23
CA VAL A 3 -12.57 -5.85 8.93
C VAL A 3 -12.48 -7.38 9.04
N ARG A 4 -12.92 -8.09 8.01
CA ARG A 4 -12.79 -9.56 7.92
C ARG A 4 -12.05 -9.99 6.67
N ARG A 5 -11.44 -11.17 6.72
CA ARG A 5 -10.91 -11.86 5.54
C ARG A 5 -12.05 -12.09 4.54
N GLY A 6 -11.79 -11.87 3.26
CA GLY A 6 -12.83 -11.91 2.22
C GLY A 6 -13.57 -10.58 2.00
N ASP A 7 -13.45 -9.59 2.91
CA ASP A 7 -14.01 -8.26 2.67
C ASP A 7 -13.30 -7.56 1.50
N ILE A 8 -14.08 -6.83 0.70
CA ILE A 8 -13.57 -5.93 -0.33
C ILE A 8 -13.79 -4.49 0.12
N PHE A 9 -12.73 -3.68 0.08
CA PHE A 9 -12.75 -2.25 0.43
C PHE A 9 -12.17 -1.41 -0.71
N TYR A 10 -12.59 -0.15 -0.84
CA TYR A 10 -11.76 0.84 -1.52
C TYR A 10 -10.56 1.21 -0.64
N ALA A 11 -9.37 1.31 -1.22
CA ALA A 11 -8.17 1.75 -0.53
C ALA A 11 -7.30 2.62 -1.43
N ASP A 12 -6.64 3.63 -0.83
CA ASP A 12 -5.58 4.37 -1.52
C ASP A 12 -4.23 3.68 -1.32
N LEU A 13 -3.68 3.16 -2.43
CA LEU A 13 -2.39 2.47 -2.47
C LEU A 13 -1.21 3.42 -2.77
N SER A 14 -1.45 4.73 -2.89
CA SER A 14 -0.44 5.71 -3.29
C SER A 14 0.45 6.19 -2.11
N PRO A 15 1.68 6.67 -2.37
CA PRO A 15 2.42 6.59 -3.63
C PRO A 15 2.90 5.16 -3.93
N VAL A 16 3.41 4.94 -5.14
CA VAL A 16 3.95 3.65 -5.61
C VAL A 16 5.18 3.86 -6.48
N ILE A 17 6.02 2.82 -6.62
CA ILE A 17 7.20 2.81 -7.49
C ILE A 17 7.05 1.75 -8.58
N GLY A 18 7.40 2.09 -9.82
CA GLY A 18 7.47 1.14 -10.93
C GLY A 18 6.12 0.48 -11.26
N SER A 19 6.06 -0.85 -11.15
CA SER A 19 4.91 -1.69 -11.57
C SER A 19 3.93 -2.05 -10.44
N GLU A 20 4.17 -1.56 -9.23
CA GLU A 20 3.24 -1.67 -8.10
C GLU A 20 1.83 -1.14 -8.44
N GLN A 21 0.77 -1.79 -7.94
CA GLN A 21 -0.58 -1.25 -8.05
C GLN A 21 -0.79 -0.05 -7.12
N GLY A 22 -0.89 1.14 -7.71
CA GLY A 22 -1.21 2.40 -7.04
C GLY A 22 -2.64 2.93 -7.29
N GLY A 23 -2.92 4.10 -6.72
CA GLY A 23 -4.19 4.81 -6.83
C GLY A 23 -5.27 4.32 -5.87
N LEU A 24 -6.41 5.03 -5.87
CA LEU A 24 -7.64 4.62 -5.18
C LEU A 24 -8.31 3.49 -5.98
N ARG A 25 -8.43 2.30 -5.38
CA ARG A 25 -9.02 1.12 -6.05
C ARG A 25 -9.59 0.11 -5.05
N PRO A 26 -10.41 -0.86 -5.50
CA PRO A 26 -10.79 -1.99 -4.67
C PRO A 26 -9.58 -2.85 -4.29
N VAL A 27 -9.60 -3.38 -3.06
CA VAL A 27 -8.64 -4.36 -2.54
C VAL A 27 -9.39 -5.45 -1.77
N LEU A 28 -8.90 -6.68 -1.87
CA LEU A 28 -9.41 -7.83 -1.13
C LEU A 28 -8.60 -8.01 0.15
N ILE A 29 -9.26 -8.10 1.31
CA ILE A 29 -8.60 -8.42 2.58
C ILE A 29 -8.30 -9.93 2.65
N ILE A 30 -7.01 -10.27 2.77
CA ILE A 30 -6.54 -11.67 2.80
C ILE A 30 -5.86 -12.06 4.13
N GLN A 31 -5.59 -11.10 5.02
CA GLN A 31 -5.11 -11.34 6.39
C GLN A 31 -6.15 -12.11 7.22
N ASN A 32 -5.69 -12.93 8.17
CA ASN A 32 -6.53 -13.66 9.11
C ASN A 32 -7.30 -12.73 10.07
N ASP A 33 -8.44 -13.20 10.59
CA ASP A 33 -9.35 -12.36 11.38
C ASP A 33 -8.85 -11.99 12.78
N VAL A 34 -7.93 -12.76 13.37
CA VAL A 34 -7.28 -12.38 14.63
C VAL A 34 -6.40 -11.14 14.40
N GLY A 35 -5.60 -11.15 13.34
CA GLY A 35 -4.86 -9.98 12.86
C GLY A 35 -5.79 -8.81 12.51
N ASN A 36 -6.86 -9.06 11.75
CA ASN A 36 -7.81 -8.01 11.37
C ASN A 36 -8.53 -7.39 12.58
N LYS A 37 -8.72 -8.14 13.67
CA LYS A 37 -9.33 -7.64 14.90
C LYS A 37 -8.38 -6.75 15.71
N TYR A 38 -7.14 -7.20 15.94
CA TYR A 38 -6.23 -6.58 16.91
C TYR A 38 -5.13 -5.69 16.31
N SER A 39 -4.70 -5.92 15.07
CA SER A 39 -3.65 -5.13 14.42
C SER A 39 -4.16 -3.76 13.95
N PRO A 40 -3.35 -2.68 13.97
CA PRO A 40 -3.64 -1.45 13.21
C PRO A 40 -3.56 -1.64 11.68
N THR A 41 -2.97 -2.75 11.22
CA THR A 41 -2.79 -3.07 9.80
C THR A 41 -3.65 -4.23 9.31
N VAL A 42 -3.78 -4.33 7.99
CA VAL A 42 -4.37 -5.46 7.24
C VAL A 42 -3.44 -5.86 6.10
N ILE A 43 -3.48 -7.11 5.65
CA ILE A 43 -2.86 -7.54 4.39
C ILE A 43 -3.95 -7.64 3.33
N ALA A 44 -3.74 -6.98 2.20
CA ALA A 44 -4.72 -6.92 1.12
C ALA A 44 -4.07 -7.16 -0.26
N ALA A 45 -4.82 -7.77 -1.17
CA ALA A 45 -4.45 -7.93 -2.58
C ALA A 45 -5.14 -6.86 -3.43
N ALA A 46 -4.42 -6.29 -4.40
CA ALA A 46 -4.98 -5.30 -5.31
C ALA A 46 -5.95 -5.92 -6.32
N ILE A 47 -7.06 -5.22 -6.61
CA ILE A 47 -8.00 -5.59 -7.67
C ILE A 47 -7.84 -4.62 -8.86
N THR A 48 -8.10 -5.10 -10.08
CA THR A 48 -8.10 -4.27 -11.29
C THR A 48 -9.28 -4.61 -12.20
N SER A 49 -9.95 -3.61 -12.76
CA SER A 49 -10.99 -3.79 -13.78
C SER A 49 -10.41 -3.88 -15.21
N ARG A 50 -9.10 -4.09 -15.35
CA ARG A 50 -8.41 -4.23 -16.64
C ARG A 50 -8.37 -5.71 -17.06
N MET A 51 -9.47 -6.19 -17.60
CA MET A 51 -9.61 -7.53 -18.17
C MET A 51 -8.70 -7.71 -19.41
N GLY A 52 -8.40 -8.96 -19.77
CA GLY A 52 -7.71 -9.29 -21.04
C GLY A 52 -6.17 -9.23 -21.04
N LYS A 53 -5.53 -9.24 -19.86
CA LYS A 53 -4.09 -9.51 -19.76
C LYS A 53 -3.79 -11.01 -19.96
N THR A 54 -2.52 -11.34 -20.22
CA THR A 54 -2.00 -12.71 -20.05
C THR A 54 -2.36 -13.20 -18.65
N ARG A 55 -3.14 -14.28 -18.57
CA ARG A 55 -3.54 -14.89 -17.29
C ARG A 55 -2.32 -15.52 -16.61
N LEU A 56 -2.02 -15.05 -15.40
CA LEU A 56 -1.12 -15.74 -14.47
C LEU A 56 -1.95 -16.66 -13.56
N PRO A 57 -1.35 -17.72 -12.97
CA PRO A 57 -2.03 -18.54 -11.97
C PRO A 57 -2.34 -17.79 -10.65
N THR A 58 -1.84 -16.54 -10.52
CA THR A 58 -2.14 -15.61 -9.43
C THR A 58 -3.33 -14.69 -9.73
N HIS A 59 -4.03 -14.88 -10.86
CA HIS A 59 -5.17 -14.06 -11.28
C HIS A 59 -6.49 -14.80 -11.05
N ILE A 60 -7.37 -14.20 -10.26
CA ILE A 60 -8.74 -14.69 -10.02
C ILE A 60 -9.73 -13.67 -10.57
N ASP A 61 -10.57 -14.10 -11.52
CA ASP A 61 -11.61 -13.25 -12.10
C ASP A 61 -12.81 -13.12 -11.14
N ILE A 62 -13.27 -11.89 -10.91
CA ILE A 62 -14.49 -11.56 -10.16
C ILE A 62 -15.52 -10.94 -11.10
N TYR A 63 -16.72 -11.51 -11.11
CA TYR A 63 -17.89 -10.94 -11.77
C TYR A 63 -18.54 -9.86 -10.92
N ALA A 64 -18.85 -8.71 -11.53
CA ALA A 64 -19.31 -7.48 -10.87
C ALA A 64 -20.45 -7.72 -9.87
N GLU A 65 -21.52 -8.38 -10.35
CA GLU A 65 -22.78 -8.61 -9.66
C GLU A 65 -22.63 -9.44 -8.37
N LYS A 66 -21.66 -10.36 -8.33
CA LYS A 66 -21.45 -11.27 -7.20
C LYS A 66 -20.66 -10.63 -6.05
N ALA A 67 -19.91 -9.57 -6.32
CA ALA A 67 -18.96 -8.98 -5.37
C ALA A 67 -19.26 -7.50 -5.01
N GLY A 68 -20.35 -6.94 -5.53
CA GLY A 68 -20.70 -5.52 -5.35
C GLY A 68 -19.80 -4.55 -6.13
N LEU A 69 -19.00 -5.04 -7.08
CA LEU A 69 -18.10 -4.22 -7.88
C LEU A 69 -18.86 -3.56 -9.04
N ALA A 70 -18.42 -2.37 -9.46
CA ALA A 70 -19.05 -1.66 -10.59
C ALA A 70 -18.73 -2.26 -11.98
N LYS A 71 -17.71 -3.14 -12.07
CA LYS A 71 -17.23 -3.79 -13.30
C LYS A 71 -16.59 -5.12 -12.97
N ASP A 72 -16.64 -6.06 -13.92
CA ASP A 72 -15.84 -7.28 -13.88
C ASP A 72 -14.36 -6.92 -13.69
N SER A 73 -13.68 -7.69 -12.85
CA SER A 73 -12.37 -7.35 -12.31
C SER A 73 -11.53 -8.60 -12.07
N VAL A 74 -10.24 -8.40 -11.81
CA VAL A 74 -9.27 -9.46 -11.50
C VAL A 74 -8.60 -9.14 -10.16
N ILE A 75 -8.54 -10.10 -9.25
CA ILE A 75 -7.66 -10.05 -8.08
C ILE A 75 -6.24 -10.40 -8.54
N LEU A 76 -5.27 -9.57 -8.19
CA LEU A 76 -3.86 -9.78 -8.51
C LEU A 76 -3.13 -10.27 -7.24
N LEU A 77 -3.02 -11.59 -7.05
CA LEU A 77 -2.38 -12.14 -5.85
C LEU A 77 -0.85 -11.94 -5.86
N GLU A 78 -0.26 -11.60 -7.01
CA GLU A 78 1.13 -11.11 -7.11
C GLU A 78 1.29 -9.62 -6.70
N GLN A 79 0.20 -8.95 -6.28
CA GLN A 79 0.17 -7.54 -5.88
C GLN A 79 -0.44 -7.37 -4.48
N ILE A 80 0.14 -8.08 -3.51
CA ILE A 80 -0.22 -8.05 -2.09
C ILE A 80 0.55 -6.96 -1.35
N ARG A 81 -0.10 -6.26 -0.41
CA ARG A 81 0.53 -5.24 0.46
C ARG A 81 -0.08 -5.24 1.86
N THR A 82 0.75 -4.99 2.87
CA THR A 82 0.30 -4.62 4.23
C THR A 82 -0.08 -3.14 4.26
N LEU A 83 -1.30 -2.82 4.65
CA LEU A 83 -1.88 -1.49 4.70
C LEU A 83 -2.26 -1.11 6.13
N ASP A 84 -1.99 0.14 6.52
CA ASP A 84 -2.63 0.75 7.69
C ASP A 84 -4.14 0.90 7.44
N LYS A 85 -4.99 0.57 8.42
CA LYS A 85 -6.45 0.65 8.29
C LYS A 85 -6.98 2.04 7.89
N ARG A 86 -6.23 3.13 8.11
CA ARG A 86 -6.56 4.49 7.65
C ARG A 86 -6.55 4.64 6.11
N ARG A 87 -5.90 3.71 5.39
CA ARG A 87 -5.93 3.66 3.91
C ARG A 87 -7.23 3.07 3.38
N LEU A 88 -7.93 2.23 4.16
CA LEU A 88 -9.24 1.70 3.82
C LEU A 88 -10.30 2.81 3.88
N LYS A 89 -11.25 2.77 2.95
CA LYS A 89 -12.40 3.68 2.85
C LYS A 89 -13.68 2.88 3.08
N GLU A 90 -14.66 2.99 2.20
CA GLU A 90 -15.89 2.21 2.21
C GLU A 90 -15.65 0.72 1.93
N LYS A 91 -16.45 -0.13 2.58
CA LYS A 91 -16.59 -1.55 2.25
C LYS A 91 -17.52 -1.67 1.04
N ILE A 92 -17.08 -2.40 0.03
CA ILE A 92 -17.81 -2.63 -1.24
C ILE A 92 -18.61 -3.93 -1.16
N GLY A 93 -18.01 -4.99 -0.64
CA GLY A 93 -18.60 -6.33 -0.65
C GLY A 93 -17.81 -7.33 0.19
N HIS A 94 -18.12 -8.61 0.01
CA HIS A 94 -17.46 -9.74 0.64
C HIS A 94 -17.53 -10.93 -0.33
N LEU A 95 -16.43 -11.67 -0.50
CA LEU A 95 -16.39 -12.87 -1.34
C LEU A 95 -16.97 -14.08 -0.61
N ASP A 96 -17.55 -15.02 -1.35
CA ASP A 96 -17.98 -16.30 -0.80
C ASP A 96 -16.80 -17.26 -0.54
N ASP A 97 -17.07 -18.32 0.23
CA ASP A 97 -16.05 -19.32 0.60
C ASP A 97 -15.48 -20.06 -0.61
N ALA A 98 -16.23 -20.19 -1.72
CA ALA A 98 -15.77 -20.88 -2.92
C ALA A 98 -14.66 -20.07 -3.61
N ILE A 99 -14.89 -18.77 -3.85
CA ILE A 99 -13.88 -17.87 -4.41
C ILE A 99 -12.71 -17.70 -3.42
N MET A 100 -12.98 -17.66 -2.10
CA MET A 100 -11.92 -17.58 -1.10
C MET A 100 -11.01 -18.82 -1.05
N ASN A 101 -11.49 -20.00 -1.47
CA ASN A 101 -10.64 -21.18 -1.66
C ASN A 101 -9.75 -21.08 -2.90
N GLU A 102 -10.25 -20.54 -4.01
CA GLU A 102 -9.41 -20.23 -5.18
C GLU A 102 -8.32 -19.19 -4.84
N VAL A 103 -8.68 -18.16 -4.06
CA VAL A 103 -7.74 -17.18 -3.50
C VAL A 103 -6.68 -17.84 -2.62
N ASN A 104 -7.04 -18.84 -1.79
CA ASN A 104 -6.06 -19.58 -0.97
C ASN A 104 -5.04 -20.32 -1.85
N ALA A 105 -5.50 -20.99 -2.92
CA ALA A 105 -4.63 -21.68 -3.86
C ALA A 105 -3.71 -20.70 -4.63
N ALA A 106 -4.27 -19.60 -5.15
CA ALA A 106 -3.51 -18.56 -5.84
C ALA A 106 -2.47 -17.87 -4.93
N ILE A 107 -2.77 -17.70 -3.64
CA ILE A 107 -1.82 -17.22 -2.62
C ILE A 107 -0.68 -18.24 -2.42
N ALA A 108 -1.00 -19.53 -2.31
CA ALA A 108 0.02 -20.57 -2.16
C ALA A 108 0.97 -20.62 -3.37
N ILE A 109 0.42 -20.53 -4.58
CA ILE A 109 1.21 -20.40 -5.83
C ILE A 109 2.07 -19.14 -5.80
N SER A 110 1.48 -17.97 -5.48
CA SER A 110 2.19 -16.68 -5.50
C SER A 110 3.34 -16.58 -4.50
N PHE A 111 3.31 -17.35 -3.41
CA PHE A 111 4.36 -17.39 -2.39
C PHE A 111 5.22 -18.67 -2.44
N GLY A 112 5.00 -19.58 -3.40
CA GLY A 112 5.75 -20.83 -3.51
C GLY A 112 5.55 -21.79 -2.33
N LEU A 113 4.35 -21.81 -1.74
CA LEU A 113 3.99 -22.61 -0.55
C LEU A 113 3.41 -24.00 -0.91
N GLU A 114 3.51 -24.40 -2.18
CA GLU A 114 3.05 -25.70 -2.65
C GLU A 114 3.79 -26.84 -1.94
N GLY A 115 3.04 -27.83 -1.44
CA GLY A 115 3.61 -29.00 -0.73
C GLY A 115 3.72 -28.86 0.80
N ILE A 116 3.35 -27.72 1.39
CA ILE A 116 3.20 -27.61 2.86
C ILE A 116 1.86 -28.24 3.27
N PRO A 117 1.83 -29.34 4.06
CA PRO A 117 0.57 -29.89 4.55
C PRO A 117 -0.09 -28.94 5.55
N ALA A 118 -1.40 -28.72 5.41
CA ALA A 118 -2.18 -27.80 6.25
C ALA A 118 -2.18 -28.13 7.76
N THR A 119 -1.69 -29.31 8.13
CA THR A 119 -1.61 -29.82 9.51
C THR A 119 -0.63 -29.05 10.41
N ALA A 120 0.20 -28.15 9.87
CA ALA A 120 1.10 -27.30 10.67
C ALA A 120 0.37 -26.16 11.44
N ALA A 121 -0.94 -25.99 11.25
CA ALA A 121 -1.70 -24.84 11.76
C ALA A 121 -2.33 -25.02 13.16
N GLU A 122 -2.28 -26.21 13.78
CA GLU A 122 -3.07 -26.53 14.99
C GLU A 122 -2.46 -26.06 16.33
N THR A 123 -1.31 -25.39 16.34
CA THR A 123 -0.71 -24.81 17.56
C THR A 123 -0.52 -23.30 17.47
N TYR A 124 -1.63 -22.56 17.53
CA TYR A 124 -1.65 -21.15 17.93
C TYR A 124 -2.55 -20.98 19.17
N GLU A 125 -2.10 -21.54 20.28
CA GLU A 125 -2.62 -21.15 21.60
C GLU A 125 -2.37 -19.65 21.81
N THR A 126 -3.30 -18.96 22.47
CA THR A 126 -3.50 -17.50 22.31
C THR A 126 -2.29 -16.67 22.75
N ALA A 127 -1.49 -16.21 21.79
CA ALA A 127 -0.47 -15.19 22.03
C ALA A 127 -1.14 -13.86 22.45
N PRO A 128 -0.69 -13.20 23.53
CA PRO A 128 -1.27 -11.94 23.97
C PRO A 128 -1.01 -10.82 22.95
N ALA A 129 -1.97 -9.91 22.81
CA ALA A 129 -1.92 -8.81 21.86
C ALA A 129 -0.87 -7.74 22.26
N ALA A 130 0.39 -7.98 21.90
CA ALA A 130 1.51 -7.05 22.08
C ALA A 130 2.49 -7.12 20.89
N ALA A 131 2.03 -6.76 19.69
CA ALA A 131 2.94 -6.45 18.59
C ALA A 131 3.61 -5.09 18.88
N ALA A 132 4.86 -5.13 19.33
CA ALA A 132 5.62 -3.94 19.69
C ALA A 132 5.71 -2.94 18.53
N ALA A 133 5.70 -1.64 18.86
CA ALA A 133 6.14 -0.63 17.93
C ALA A 133 7.64 -0.85 17.66
N VAL A 134 7.97 -1.40 16.49
CA VAL A 134 9.33 -1.37 15.97
C VAL A 134 9.64 0.07 15.61
N THR A 135 10.23 0.80 16.57
CA THR A 135 10.89 2.07 16.29
C THR A 135 11.97 1.79 15.25
N GLN A 136 11.81 2.35 14.04
CA GLN A 136 12.86 2.30 13.04
C GLN A 136 14.11 2.98 13.62
N PRO A 137 15.32 2.42 13.42
CA PRO A 137 16.53 3.16 13.74
C PRO A 137 16.55 4.44 12.91
N GLU A 138 16.66 5.58 13.59
CA GLU A 138 16.72 6.89 12.97
C GLU A 138 17.90 7.01 12.00
N ASN A 139 17.60 7.36 10.75
CA ASN A 139 18.56 7.41 9.65
C ASN A 139 19.52 8.61 9.82
N PRO A 140 20.82 8.43 10.11
CA PRO A 140 21.73 9.51 10.45
C PRO A 140 22.37 10.12 9.19
N ALA A 141 21.54 10.64 8.26
CA ALA A 141 22.01 11.20 7.00
C ALA A 141 21.12 12.32 6.43
N ALA A 142 21.03 13.44 7.16
CA ALA A 142 20.67 14.73 6.58
C ALA A 142 21.57 15.82 7.21
N PRO A 143 22.36 16.58 6.43
CA PRO A 143 23.24 17.60 6.98
C PRO A 143 22.44 18.73 7.61
N ALA A 144 22.81 19.10 8.84
CA ALA A 144 22.11 20.14 9.59
C ALA A 144 22.21 21.50 8.90
N ARG A 145 21.06 22.14 8.67
CA ARG A 145 20.97 23.54 8.23
C ARG A 145 21.41 24.44 9.38
N VAL A 146 22.65 24.93 9.33
CA VAL A 146 23.19 25.88 10.30
C VAL A 146 22.37 27.18 10.25
N LEU A 147 21.61 27.47 11.31
CA LEU A 147 21.15 28.84 11.57
C LEU A 147 22.34 29.62 12.12
N GLY A 148 22.89 30.53 11.33
CA GLY A 148 23.84 31.53 11.82
C GLY A 148 23.14 32.55 12.70
N THR A 149 23.52 32.62 13.97
CA THR A 149 23.10 33.69 14.90
C THR A 149 23.92 34.95 14.65
N ALA A 150 23.26 36.11 14.55
CA ALA A 150 23.92 37.39 14.33
C ALA A 150 24.71 37.88 15.56
N THR A 151 25.85 38.53 15.36
CA THR A 151 26.40 39.68 16.12
C THR A 151 27.49 40.36 15.27
N GLU A 152 27.72 41.67 15.51
CA GLU A 152 28.73 42.56 14.87
C GLU A 152 28.52 42.91 13.38
N ALA A 153 28.87 44.11 12.90
CA ALA A 153 28.96 45.45 13.51
C ALA A 153 28.93 46.50 12.36
N ALA A 154 28.63 47.77 12.65
CA ALA A 154 28.37 48.79 11.63
C ALA A 154 29.63 49.33 10.92
N ALA A 155 29.50 49.60 9.60
CA ALA A 155 30.15 50.73 8.93
C ALA A 155 29.37 51.06 7.63
N ALA A 156 29.06 52.35 7.42
CA ALA A 156 28.38 52.83 6.22
C ALA A 156 29.37 53.53 5.28
N VAL A 157 29.29 53.27 3.96
CA VAL A 157 29.78 54.17 2.88
C VAL A 157 28.85 54.04 1.66
N THR A 158 28.69 55.16 0.96
CA THR A 158 27.78 55.51 -0.14
C THR A 158 27.87 54.73 -1.46
N GLU A 159 26.71 54.67 -2.16
CA GLU A 159 26.47 54.83 -3.63
C GLU A 159 27.64 55.44 -4.47
N PRO A 160 27.77 55.16 -5.81
CA PRO A 160 26.64 55.20 -6.76
C PRO A 160 26.64 54.31 -8.04
N VAL A 161 25.43 54.15 -8.61
CA VAL A 161 25.04 54.20 -10.05
C VAL A 161 25.83 53.43 -11.13
N GLY A 162 25.10 52.58 -11.88
CA GLY A 162 25.16 52.54 -13.36
C GLY A 162 25.53 51.21 -14.04
N GLY A 163 24.74 50.79 -15.04
CA GLY A 163 25.11 49.68 -15.95
C GLY A 163 23.92 48.93 -16.57
N GLU A 164 23.54 49.28 -17.80
CA GLU A 164 22.51 48.59 -18.60
C GLU A 164 23.06 47.29 -19.23
N GLY A 165 22.20 46.31 -19.56
CA GLY A 165 22.62 45.07 -20.23
C GLY A 165 21.55 43.98 -20.39
N GLU A 166 20.65 44.16 -21.36
CA GLU A 166 19.81 43.09 -21.97
C GLU A 166 20.62 42.17 -22.92
N PRO A 167 20.03 41.13 -23.57
CA PRO A 167 18.93 40.22 -23.19
C PRO A 167 19.29 38.73 -23.43
N GLY A 168 18.35 37.78 -23.25
CA GLY A 168 18.55 36.39 -23.71
C GLY A 168 17.38 35.43 -23.50
N SER A 169 16.50 35.29 -24.50
CA SER A 169 15.37 34.34 -24.52
C SER A 169 15.62 33.11 -25.41
N VAL A 170 15.63 31.92 -24.81
CA VAL A 170 15.58 30.55 -25.40
C VAL A 170 15.34 29.55 -24.24
N ILE A 171 14.71 28.38 -24.35
CA ILE A 171 13.98 27.68 -25.45
C ILE A 171 12.62 27.18 -24.87
N ALA A 172 11.55 26.98 -25.66
CA ALA A 172 11.18 25.78 -26.45
C ALA A 172 11.14 24.46 -25.65
#